data_AF-A0A8X8WJP2-F1
#
_entry.id   AF-A0A8X8WJP2-F1
#
_cell.length_a   1.000
_cell.length_b   1.000
_cell.length_c   1.000
_cell.angle_alpha   90.00
_cell.angle_beta   90.00
_cell.angle_gamma   90.00
#
_symmetry.space_group_name_H-M   'P 1'
#
loop_
_entity.id
_entity.type
_entity.pdbx_description
1 polymer ?
#
loop_
_entity_poly.entity_id
_entity_poly.type
_entity_poly.pdbx_seq_one_letter_code
_entity_poly.pdbx_strand_id
1 'polypeptide(L)'
;MAEEEVMAEVEAAQAVYGDDCLVIETSPPHLHVHLKPRTAEVSSEQFVEATIGMQAGPKYPEELPVIRIIDSKGLDEQRQKHLMESICSKAFELASCLMLVALCEEAVEKLSSMNHPEGDCPLCLFPLLDEDAGNNSLPFMKLMSCFHCFHCDCIIRWWNWIQMQSENESSSSSSSTVRSKPDQQGIRKMMEGSMGKCPVCRKIFLAKDIEHVLDLVGTSGNLDCAETEIDGGFLQSEAETIRKQKIDAILKIQQENNGLIEPKKNEVLLPGMFLPQPVGLPSTESEGVSSASQSKDRAAKSDANPESSSNRRRSRKPNNYHRKQRTPNTNKQERQWIRKDNVSDN
;
A
#
# COMPACT_ATOMS: atom_id res chain seq x y z
N MET A 1 -36.58 28.56 3.13
CA MET A 1 -36.40 28.21 1.71
C MET A 1 -37.53 27.27 1.29
N ALA A 2 -38.02 27.30 0.05
CA ALA A 2 -39.13 26.42 -0.33
C ALA A 2 -38.60 24.98 -0.52
N GLU A 3 -39.30 23.97 -0.03
CA GLU A 3 -38.91 22.54 -0.19
C GLU A 3 -38.69 22.17 -1.67
N GLU A 4 -39.38 22.84 -2.59
CA GLU A 4 -39.22 22.74 -4.04
C GLU A 4 -37.81 23.13 -4.51
N GLU A 5 -37.20 24.16 -3.91
CA GLU A 5 -35.85 24.62 -4.28
C GLU A 5 -34.79 23.60 -3.85
N VAL A 6 -34.98 22.95 -2.69
CA VAL A 6 -34.11 21.87 -2.21
C VAL A 6 -34.24 20.63 -3.09
N MET A 7 -35.46 20.28 -3.51
CA MET A 7 -35.71 19.18 -4.44
C MET A 7 -35.06 19.45 -5.81
N ALA A 8 -35.16 20.68 -6.31
CA ALA A 8 -34.51 21.09 -7.55
C ALA A 8 -32.98 21.01 -7.47
N GLU A 9 -32.38 21.30 -6.31
CA GLU A 9 -30.95 21.11 -6.09
C GLU A 9 -30.54 19.63 -6.15
N VAL A 10 -31.32 18.73 -5.54
CA VAL A 10 -31.07 17.29 -5.60
C VAL A 10 -31.17 16.77 -7.04
N GLU A 11 -32.18 17.23 -7.78
CA GLU A 11 -32.32 16.90 -9.20
C GLU A 11 -31.12 17.42 -10.02
N ALA A 12 -30.66 18.64 -9.74
CA ALA A 12 -29.47 19.20 -10.39
C ALA A 12 -28.22 18.37 -10.09
N ALA A 13 -28.00 17.95 -8.84
CA ALA A 13 -26.88 17.08 -8.48
C ALA A 13 -26.97 15.72 -9.22
N GLN A 14 -28.16 15.13 -9.29
CA GLN A 14 -28.38 13.88 -10.02
C GLN A 14 -28.17 14.06 -11.53
N ALA A 15 -28.57 15.18 -12.12
CA ALA A 15 -28.37 15.47 -13.53
C ALA A 15 -26.89 15.69 -13.90
N VAL A 16 -26.11 16.32 -13.01
CA VAL A 16 -24.69 16.59 -13.24
C VAL A 16 -23.84 15.34 -13.13
N TYR A 17 -24.06 14.53 -12.08
CA TYR A 17 -23.20 13.37 -11.78
C TYR A 17 -23.79 12.04 -12.29
N GLY A 18 -25.05 12.01 -12.71
CA GLY A 18 -25.69 10.83 -13.30
C GLY A 18 -25.59 9.60 -12.39
N ASP A 19 -25.05 8.51 -12.93
CA ASP A 19 -24.87 7.24 -12.23
C ASP A 19 -23.90 7.33 -11.03
N ASP A 20 -23.03 8.33 -11.00
CA ASP A 20 -22.11 8.57 -9.89
C ASP A 20 -22.82 9.23 -8.68
N CYS A 21 -24.08 9.68 -8.80
CA CYS A 21 -24.88 10.23 -7.70
C CYS A 21 -26.00 9.28 -7.26
N LEU A 22 -25.86 8.74 -6.05
CA LEU A 22 -26.87 7.93 -5.40
C LEU A 22 -27.69 8.77 -4.41
N VAL A 23 -28.94 9.05 -4.75
CA VAL A 23 -29.90 9.70 -3.86
C VAL A 23 -30.56 8.64 -2.96
N ILE A 24 -30.31 8.73 -1.65
CA ILE A 24 -30.86 7.81 -0.65
C ILE A 24 -32.21 8.33 -0.15
N GLU A 25 -32.27 9.61 0.19
CA GLU A 25 -33.50 10.30 0.59
C GLU A 25 -33.55 11.67 -0.08
N THR A 26 -34.74 12.11 -0.49
CA THR A 26 -34.96 13.40 -1.17
C THR A 26 -35.35 14.51 -0.20
N SER A 27 -35.95 14.18 0.95
CA SER A 27 -36.32 15.15 1.98
C SER A 27 -36.35 14.51 3.37
N PRO A 28 -35.46 14.94 4.30
CA PRO A 28 -34.31 15.82 4.06
C PRO A 28 -33.28 15.14 3.15
N PRO A 29 -32.55 15.89 2.30
CA PRO A 29 -31.74 15.28 1.26
C PRO A 29 -30.55 14.52 1.83
N HIS A 30 -30.38 13.29 1.35
CA HIS A 30 -29.25 12.43 1.67
C HIS A 30 -28.75 11.80 0.36
N LEU A 31 -27.53 12.17 -0.02
CA LEU A 31 -26.89 11.73 -1.27
C LEU A 31 -25.47 11.24 -1.02
N HIS A 32 -25.08 10.21 -1.77
CA HIS A 32 -23.72 9.71 -1.88
C HIS A 32 -23.25 9.98 -3.30
N VAL A 33 -22.19 10.75 -3.47
CA VAL A 33 -21.66 11.11 -4.79
C VAL A 33 -20.25 10.57 -4.94
N HIS A 34 -20.04 9.77 -5.97
CA HIS A 34 -18.74 9.24 -6.35
C HIS A 34 -18.02 10.28 -7.21
N LEU A 35 -16.92 10.83 -6.68
CA LEU A 35 -16.22 11.95 -7.28
C LEU A 35 -14.84 11.51 -7.77
N LYS A 36 -14.53 11.98 -8.98
CA LYS A 36 -13.27 11.71 -9.70
C LYS A 36 -12.57 13.04 -10.04
N PRO A 37 -11.25 13.05 -10.14
CA PRO A 37 -10.50 14.22 -10.57
C PRO A 37 -10.77 14.53 -12.06
N ARG A 38 -10.70 15.81 -12.43
CA ARG A 38 -10.90 16.29 -13.80
C ARG A 38 -9.74 15.84 -14.70
N THR A 39 -9.94 14.67 -15.30
CA THR A 39 -8.95 13.95 -16.12
C THR A 39 -9.49 13.69 -17.53
N ALA A 40 -10.49 14.45 -17.97
CA ALA A 40 -11.21 14.23 -19.23
C ALA A 40 -11.67 12.76 -19.42
N GLU A 41 -12.11 12.13 -18.33
CA GLU A 41 -12.53 10.71 -18.26
C GLU A 41 -11.44 9.68 -18.59
N VAL A 42 -10.16 10.08 -18.55
CA VAL A 42 -9.03 9.19 -18.76
C VAL A 42 -8.75 8.39 -17.48
N SER A 43 -9.31 7.19 -17.38
CA SER A 43 -9.21 6.34 -16.18
C SER A 43 -7.77 6.01 -15.74
N SER A 44 -6.81 5.96 -16.69
CA SER A 44 -5.39 5.71 -16.40
C SER A 44 -4.73 6.85 -15.61
N GLU A 45 -5.25 8.06 -15.76
CA GLU A 45 -4.75 9.28 -15.12
C GLU A 45 -5.51 9.63 -13.82
N GLN A 46 -6.50 8.83 -13.42
CA GLN A 46 -7.30 9.04 -12.20
C GLN A 46 -6.63 8.37 -10.99
N PHE A 47 -5.66 9.00 -10.36
CA PHE A 47 -4.92 8.41 -9.23
C PHE A 47 -5.72 8.37 -7.93
N VAL A 48 -6.70 9.26 -7.79
CA VAL A 48 -7.53 9.39 -6.60
C VAL A 48 -9.01 9.34 -6.95
N GLU A 49 -9.83 8.85 -6.02
CA GLU A 49 -11.29 8.92 -6.08
C GLU A 49 -11.86 8.92 -4.67
N ALA A 50 -13.01 9.54 -4.48
CA ALA A 50 -13.69 9.54 -3.19
C ALA A 50 -15.21 9.53 -3.36
N THR A 51 -15.90 8.79 -2.50
CA THR A 51 -17.35 8.83 -2.39
C THR A 51 -17.73 9.68 -1.20
N ILE A 52 -18.34 10.84 -1.45
CA ILE A 52 -18.74 11.81 -0.44
C ILE A 52 -20.21 11.61 -0.11
N GLY A 53 -20.50 11.37 1.17
CA GLY A 53 -21.84 11.37 1.71
C GLY A 53 -22.21 12.73 2.28
N MET A 54 -23.30 13.30 1.79
CA MET A 54 -23.92 14.51 2.32
C MET A 54 -25.31 14.18 2.84
N GLN A 55 -25.53 14.45 4.12
CA GLN A 55 -26.80 14.23 4.78
C GLN A 55 -27.29 15.53 5.39
N ALA A 56 -28.30 16.12 4.78
CA ALA A 56 -28.92 17.34 5.27
C ALA A 56 -29.89 17.07 6.42
N GLY A 57 -30.03 18.08 7.28
CA GLY A 57 -31.08 18.11 8.29
C GLY A 57 -32.39 18.69 7.76
N PRO A 58 -33.48 18.63 8.54
CA PRO A 58 -34.77 19.21 8.16
C PRO A 58 -34.75 20.75 8.03
N LYS A 59 -33.71 21.41 8.52
CA LYS A 59 -33.53 22.88 8.44
C LYS A 59 -32.55 23.30 7.36
N TYR A 60 -32.14 22.40 6.48
CA TYR A 60 -31.28 22.75 5.35
C TYR A 60 -31.96 23.80 4.44
N PRO A 61 -31.24 24.82 3.95
CA PRO A 61 -29.79 25.07 4.06
C PRO A 61 -29.33 25.95 5.23
N GLU A 62 -30.23 26.30 6.17
CA GLU A 62 -29.86 27.08 7.36
C GLU A 62 -28.98 26.24 8.31
N GLU A 63 -29.27 24.95 8.38
CA GLU A 63 -28.42 23.94 9.00
C GLU A 63 -27.52 23.28 7.95
N LEU A 64 -26.23 23.21 8.26
CA LEU A 64 -25.24 22.59 7.37
C LEU A 64 -25.47 21.08 7.24
N PRO A 65 -25.26 20.50 6.05
CA PRO A 65 -25.30 19.06 5.89
C PRO A 65 -24.13 18.40 6.64
N VAL A 66 -24.37 17.20 7.16
CA VAL A 66 -23.32 16.33 7.69
C VAL A 66 -22.57 15.69 6.53
N ILE A 67 -21.29 16.02 6.42
CA ILE A 67 -20.41 15.56 5.34
C ILE A 67 -19.51 14.45 5.86
N ARG A 68 -19.33 13.39 5.07
CA ARG A 68 -18.46 12.26 5.39
C ARG A 68 -17.83 11.65 4.14
N ILE A 69 -16.61 11.14 4.26
CA ILE A 69 -16.02 10.24 3.25
C ILE A 69 -16.50 8.82 3.56
N ILE A 70 -17.11 8.17 2.57
CA ILE A 70 -17.65 6.81 2.70
C ILE A 70 -16.62 5.79 2.22
N ASP A 71 -16.00 6.09 1.08
CA ASP A 71 -14.93 5.31 0.50
C ASP A 71 -13.96 6.26 -0.19
N SER A 72 -12.68 5.89 -0.21
CA SER A 72 -11.65 6.66 -0.91
C SER A 72 -10.55 5.73 -1.39
N LYS A 73 -10.06 5.97 -2.62
CA LYS A 73 -8.89 5.27 -3.16
C LYS A 73 -7.84 6.28 -3.57
N GLY A 74 -6.57 5.90 -3.36
CA GLY A 74 -5.43 6.75 -3.66
C GLY A 74 -5.24 7.96 -2.72
N LEU A 75 -6.08 8.12 -1.69
CA LEU A 75 -5.96 9.17 -0.69
C LEU A 75 -5.47 8.60 0.64
N ASP A 76 -4.39 9.16 1.16
CA ASP A 76 -3.91 8.90 2.51
C ASP A 76 -4.76 9.63 3.57
N GLU A 77 -4.50 9.37 4.85
CA GLU A 77 -5.25 9.99 5.95
C GLU A 77 -5.12 11.52 5.96
N GLN A 78 -3.96 12.06 5.58
CA GLN A 78 -3.71 13.50 5.59
C GLN A 78 -4.49 14.22 4.48
N ARG A 79 -4.50 13.68 3.25
CA ARG A 79 -5.29 14.22 2.15
C ARG A 79 -6.78 14.04 2.37
N GLN A 80 -7.22 12.92 2.96
CA GLN A 80 -8.63 12.75 3.34
C GLN A 80 -9.07 13.84 4.32
N LYS A 81 -8.24 14.14 5.32
CA LYS A 81 -8.49 15.23 6.27
C LYS A 81 -8.52 16.59 5.57
N HIS A 82 -7.55 16.87 4.69
CA HIS A 82 -7.50 18.12 3.93
C HIS A 82 -8.73 18.30 3.02
N LEU A 83 -9.16 17.23 2.33
CA LEU A 83 -10.38 17.21 1.52
C LEU A 83 -11.60 17.56 2.38
N MET A 84 -11.76 16.88 3.52
CA MET A 84 -12.86 17.14 4.45
C MET A 84 -12.84 18.57 4.98
N GLU A 85 -11.69 19.10 5.36
CA GLU A 85 -11.54 20.48 5.84
C GLU A 85 -11.94 21.49 4.77
N SER A 86 -11.55 21.27 3.51
CA SER A 86 -11.91 22.15 2.38
C SER A 86 -13.41 22.15 2.14
N ILE A 87 -14.03 20.97 2.06
CA ILE A 87 -15.47 20.85 1.80
C ILE A 87 -16.28 21.45 2.97
N CYS A 88 -15.90 21.16 4.22
CA CYS A 88 -16.55 21.74 5.38
C CYS A 88 -16.40 23.26 5.41
N SER A 89 -15.21 23.80 5.11
CA SER A 89 -14.99 25.24 5.01
C SER A 89 -15.90 25.87 3.95
N LYS A 90 -16.05 25.20 2.81
CA LYS A 90 -16.96 25.63 1.75
C LYS A 90 -18.43 25.62 2.17
N ALA A 91 -18.84 24.63 2.95
CA ALA A 91 -20.19 24.57 3.52
C ALA A 91 -20.45 25.76 4.46
N PHE A 92 -19.47 26.13 5.29
CA PHE A 92 -19.57 27.32 6.14
C PHE A 92 -19.66 28.62 5.34
N GLU A 93 -18.90 28.76 4.25
CA GLU A 93 -18.99 29.93 3.35
C GLU A 93 -20.37 30.08 2.71
N LEU A 94 -20.99 28.95 2.37
CA LEU A 94 -22.28 28.87 1.69
C LEU A 94 -23.46 28.71 2.66
N ALA A 95 -23.25 28.90 3.97
CA ALA A 95 -24.30 28.74 4.97
C ALA A 95 -25.54 29.58 4.60
N SER A 96 -26.73 28.99 4.74
CA SER A 96 -28.03 29.58 4.32
C SER A 96 -28.28 29.62 2.81
N CYS A 97 -27.41 29.03 1.99
CA CYS A 97 -27.59 28.84 0.55
C CYS A 97 -27.64 27.35 0.18
N LEU A 98 -28.30 27.02 -0.93
CA LEU A 98 -28.17 25.72 -1.58
C LEU A 98 -26.70 25.47 -1.95
N MET A 99 -26.12 24.39 -1.44
CA MET A 99 -24.68 24.12 -1.52
C MET A 99 -24.31 22.70 -1.98
N LEU A 100 -25.23 21.73 -2.10
CA LEU A 100 -24.92 20.33 -2.39
C LEU A 100 -24.04 20.17 -3.66
N VAL A 101 -24.44 20.84 -4.75
CA VAL A 101 -23.65 20.79 -6.01
C VAL A 101 -22.32 21.51 -5.84
N ALA A 102 -22.31 22.66 -5.16
CA ALA A 102 -21.08 23.43 -4.93
C ALA A 102 -20.06 22.67 -4.06
N LEU A 103 -20.52 21.88 -3.10
CA LEU A 103 -19.67 21.02 -2.27
C LEU A 103 -19.06 19.88 -3.09
N CYS A 104 -19.82 19.29 -4.01
CA CYS A 104 -19.28 18.31 -4.95
C CYS A 104 -18.21 18.93 -5.85
N GLU A 105 -18.44 20.14 -6.37
CA GLU A 105 -17.46 20.83 -7.21
C GLU A 105 -16.16 21.17 -6.46
N GLU A 106 -16.26 21.65 -5.21
CA GLU A 106 -15.10 21.89 -4.35
C GLU A 106 -14.31 20.59 -4.11
N ALA A 107 -15.01 19.49 -3.84
CA ALA A 107 -14.38 18.19 -3.67
C ALA A 107 -13.66 17.72 -4.95
N VAL A 108 -14.29 17.87 -6.13
CA VAL A 108 -13.68 17.56 -7.43
C VAL A 108 -12.44 18.41 -7.68
N GLU A 109 -12.47 19.70 -7.36
CA GLU A 109 -11.32 20.60 -7.49
C GLU A 109 -10.15 20.12 -6.61
N LYS A 110 -10.41 19.79 -5.34
CA LYS A 110 -9.37 19.28 -4.44
C LYS A 110 -8.84 17.92 -4.87
N LEU A 111 -9.70 16.99 -5.27
CA LEU A 111 -9.27 15.71 -5.84
C LEU A 111 -8.38 15.91 -7.06
N SER A 112 -8.73 16.83 -7.94
CA SER A 112 -7.93 17.16 -9.14
C SER A 112 -6.56 17.72 -8.76
N SER A 113 -6.48 18.58 -7.74
CA SER A 113 -5.20 19.12 -7.27
C SER A 113 -4.29 18.06 -6.63
N MET A 114 -4.89 17.03 -6.02
CA MET A 114 -4.19 15.94 -5.33
C MET A 114 -4.06 14.69 -6.21
N ASN A 115 -4.33 14.80 -7.53
CA ASN A 115 -4.39 13.69 -8.46
C ASN A 115 -3.00 13.22 -8.90
N HIS A 116 -2.23 12.71 -7.95
CA HIS A 116 -0.93 12.11 -8.19
C HIS A 116 -0.72 10.97 -7.19
N PRO A 117 0.03 9.92 -7.58
CA PRO A 117 0.36 8.85 -6.67
C PRO A 117 1.14 9.37 -5.46
N GLU A 118 0.97 8.69 -4.34
CA GLU A 118 1.74 8.94 -3.12
C GLU A 118 2.70 7.79 -2.81
N GLY A 119 3.78 8.15 -2.15
CA GLY A 119 4.67 7.21 -1.49
C GLY A 119 5.70 6.62 -2.43
N ASP A 120 6.30 5.54 -1.97
CA ASP A 120 7.39 4.88 -2.69
C ASP A 120 6.85 3.79 -3.60
N CYS A 121 7.48 3.64 -4.76
CA CYS A 121 7.21 2.55 -5.68
C CYS A 121 7.48 1.21 -4.97
N PRO A 122 6.50 0.29 -4.90
CA PRO A 122 6.67 -0.97 -4.17
C PRO A 122 7.76 -1.90 -4.72
N LEU A 123 8.23 -1.65 -5.95
CA LEU A 123 9.24 -2.47 -6.62
C LEU A 123 10.66 -1.99 -6.38
N CYS A 124 10.90 -0.67 -6.40
CA CYS A 124 12.25 -0.10 -6.24
C CYS A 124 12.44 0.68 -4.93
N LEU A 125 11.36 0.96 -4.20
CA LEU A 125 11.33 1.72 -2.94
C LEU A 125 11.82 3.16 -3.06
N PHE A 126 11.78 3.74 -4.26
CA PHE A 126 11.99 5.17 -4.50
C PHE A 126 10.65 5.91 -4.63
N PRO A 127 10.59 7.20 -4.29
CA PRO A 127 9.37 8.01 -4.41
C PRO A 127 8.74 7.92 -5.81
N LEU A 128 7.42 7.72 -5.87
CA LEU A 128 6.65 7.75 -7.12
C LEU A 128 6.56 9.14 -7.71
N LEU A 129 6.53 10.14 -6.84
CA LEU A 129 6.64 11.55 -7.17
C LEU A 129 7.86 12.10 -6.44
N ASP A 130 8.82 12.65 -7.18
CA ASP A 130 9.96 13.35 -6.61
C ASP A 130 9.78 14.86 -6.89
N GLU A 131 9.37 15.61 -5.86
CA GLU A 131 9.17 17.06 -5.97
C GLU A 131 10.48 17.81 -6.27
N ASP A 132 11.63 17.21 -5.93
CA ASP A 132 12.95 17.79 -6.12
C ASP A 132 13.54 17.48 -7.52
N ALA A 133 12.96 16.53 -8.26
CA ALA A 133 13.49 16.05 -9.55
C ALA A 133 13.16 16.92 -10.76
N GLY A 134 12.34 17.97 -10.62
CA GLY A 134 11.91 18.81 -11.74
C GLY A 134 11.28 18.00 -12.89
N ASN A 135 11.56 18.40 -14.14
CA ASN A 135 11.02 17.75 -15.36
C ASN A 135 11.52 16.31 -15.61
N ASN A 136 12.32 15.73 -14.71
CA ASN A 136 12.85 14.37 -14.85
C ASN A 136 12.09 13.34 -13.99
N SER A 137 10.89 13.67 -13.50
CA SER A 137 10.04 12.69 -12.81
C SER A 137 9.76 11.51 -13.74
N LEU A 138 10.13 10.30 -13.31
CA LEU A 138 9.87 9.08 -14.07
C LEU A 138 8.35 8.92 -14.24
N PRO A 139 7.88 8.59 -15.46
CA PRO A 139 6.47 8.32 -15.65
C PRO A 139 6.04 7.17 -14.73
N PHE A 140 4.87 7.29 -14.14
CA PHE A 140 4.29 6.28 -13.27
C PHE A 140 2.99 5.76 -13.86
N MET A 141 2.68 4.51 -13.51
CA MET A 141 1.52 3.77 -13.95
C MET A 141 0.68 3.38 -12.74
N LYS A 142 -0.63 3.57 -12.83
CA LYS A 142 -1.62 2.99 -11.91
C LYS A 142 -2.18 1.69 -12.51
N LEU A 143 -2.43 0.69 -11.68
CA LEU A 143 -3.30 -0.44 -12.01
C LEU A 143 -4.77 -0.09 -11.71
N MET A 144 -5.64 -0.07 -12.73
CA MET A 144 -7.07 0.19 -12.61
C MET A 144 -7.76 -0.84 -11.73
N SER A 145 -7.27 -2.09 -11.70
CA SER A 145 -7.81 -3.13 -10.81
C SER A 145 -7.72 -2.76 -9.33
N CYS A 146 -6.69 -2.04 -8.89
CA CYS A 146 -6.38 -1.91 -7.45
C CYS A 146 -5.79 -0.58 -6.99
N PHE A 147 -5.64 0.40 -7.87
CA PHE A 147 -5.06 1.73 -7.60
C PHE A 147 -3.60 1.74 -7.12
N HIS A 148 -2.92 0.59 -7.07
CA HIS A 148 -1.48 0.56 -6.80
C HIS A 148 -0.71 1.17 -7.97
N CYS A 149 0.27 2.00 -7.62
CA CYS A 149 1.07 2.76 -8.55
C CYS A 149 2.53 2.30 -8.54
N PHE A 150 3.19 2.38 -9.69
CA PHE A 150 4.58 1.96 -9.91
C PHE A 150 5.24 2.93 -10.88
N HIS A 151 6.56 3.08 -10.84
CA HIS A 151 7.26 3.65 -12.00
C HIS A 151 7.04 2.75 -13.21
N CYS A 152 6.84 3.35 -14.39
CA CYS A 152 6.64 2.62 -15.65
C CYS A 152 7.76 1.60 -15.89
N ASP A 153 9.02 2.01 -15.72
CA ASP A 153 10.17 1.10 -15.90
C ASP A 153 10.14 -0.09 -14.93
N CYS A 154 9.72 0.15 -13.69
CA CYS A 154 9.67 -0.91 -12.68
C CYS A 154 8.61 -1.96 -13.04
N ILE A 155 7.41 -1.54 -13.42
CA ILE A 155 6.33 -2.46 -13.77
C ILE A 155 6.61 -3.16 -15.11
N ILE A 156 7.23 -2.48 -16.08
CA ILE A 156 7.66 -3.08 -17.36
C ILE A 156 8.68 -4.20 -17.13
N ARG A 157 9.74 -3.92 -16.34
CA ARG A 157 10.76 -4.94 -16.01
C ARG A 157 10.15 -6.13 -15.29
N TRP A 158 9.26 -5.88 -14.35
CA TRP A 158 8.55 -6.92 -13.63
C TRP A 158 7.65 -7.75 -14.55
N TRP A 159 6.91 -7.10 -15.45
CA TRP A 159 6.04 -7.77 -16.42
C TRP A 159 6.83 -8.68 -17.36
N ASN A 160 7.91 -8.17 -17.94
CA ASN A 160 8.79 -8.96 -18.82
C ASN A 160 9.37 -10.19 -18.10
N TRP A 161 9.75 -10.05 -16.82
CA TRP A 161 10.24 -11.17 -16.02
C TRP A 161 9.17 -12.25 -15.78
N ILE A 162 7.91 -11.86 -15.51
CA ILE A 162 6.79 -12.81 -15.35
C ILE A 162 6.54 -13.58 -16.67
N GLN A 163 6.56 -12.88 -17.81
CA GLN A 163 6.35 -13.52 -19.11
C GLN A 163 7.45 -14.57 -19.38
N MET A 164 8.72 -14.22 -19.15
CA MET A 164 9.85 -15.13 -19.32
C MET A 164 9.74 -16.38 -18.43
N GLN A 165 9.26 -16.24 -17.19
CA GLN A 165 9.05 -17.38 -16.30
C GLN A 165 7.96 -18.33 -16.84
N SER A 166 6.87 -17.79 -17.37
CA SER A 166 5.78 -18.60 -17.93
C SER A 166 6.19 -19.39 -19.18
N GLU A 167 7.07 -18.82 -20.02
CA GLU A 167 7.65 -19.49 -21.18
C GLU A 167 8.60 -20.62 -20.78
N ASN A 168 9.37 -20.43 -19.72
CA ASN A 168 10.30 -21.43 -19.22
C ASN A 168 9.58 -22.63 -18.55
N GLU A 169 8.48 -22.37 -17.82
CA GLU A 169 7.63 -23.40 -17.21
C GLU A 169 6.82 -24.22 -18.24
N SER A 170 6.37 -23.58 -19.32
CA SER A 170 5.67 -24.26 -20.42
C SER A 170 6.62 -25.10 -21.30
N SER A 171 7.84 -24.62 -21.51
CA SER A 171 8.90 -25.34 -22.25
C SER A 171 9.44 -26.56 -21.50
N SER A 172 9.52 -26.50 -20.16
CA SER A 172 9.95 -27.64 -19.33
C SER A 172 8.86 -28.70 -19.17
N SER A 173 7.58 -28.31 -19.26
CA SER A 173 6.43 -29.22 -19.21
C SER A 173 6.13 -29.95 -20.52
N SER A 174 6.76 -29.55 -21.64
CA SER A 174 6.52 -30.18 -22.96
C SER A 174 7.15 -31.58 -23.11
N SER A 175 7.84 -32.07 -22.07
CA SER A 175 8.54 -33.37 -22.07
C SER A 175 7.64 -34.58 -21.75
N SER A 176 6.33 -34.38 -21.50
CA SER A 176 5.40 -35.48 -21.23
C SER A 176 4.15 -35.40 -22.10
N THR A 177 4.21 -36.11 -23.22
CA THR A 177 3.12 -36.26 -24.19
C THR A 177 2.03 -37.18 -23.67
N VAL A 178 0.91 -36.62 -23.20
CA VAL A 178 -0.42 -37.26 -23.37
C VAL A 178 -1.41 -36.22 -23.87
N ARG A 179 -1.76 -36.34 -25.16
CA ARG A 179 -2.76 -35.53 -25.85
C ARG A 179 -4.15 -35.75 -25.23
N SER A 180 -4.60 -34.80 -24.42
CA SER A 180 -6.04 -34.65 -24.10
C SER A 180 -6.48 -33.26 -24.55
N LYS A 181 -7.58 -33.20 -25.29
CA LYS A 181 -8.17 -31.94 -25.78
C LYS A 181 -8.42 -31.01 -24.58
N PRO A 182 -8.07 -29.72 -24.66
CA PRO A 182 -8.31 -28.82 -23.54
C PRO A 182 -9.82 -28.61 -23.38
N ASP A 183 -10.35 -29.02 -22.24
CA ASP A 183 -11.69 -28.67 -21.78
C ASP A 183 -11.82 -27.13 -21.68
N GLN A 184 -13.02 -26.56 -21.80
CA GLN A 184 -13.25 -25.11 -21.72
C GLN A 184 -12.77 -24.53 -20.37
N GLN A 185 -12.76 -25.35 -19.31
CA GLN A 185 -12.14 -25.00 -18.02
C GLN A 185 -10.60 -24.96 -18.06
N GLY A 186 -9.96 -25.80 -18.88
CA GLY A 186 -8.50 -25.78 -19.09
C GLY A 186 -8.03 -24.55 -19.86
N ILE A 187 -8.83 -24.08 -20.83
CA ILE A 187 -8.55 -22.83 -21.57
C ILE A 187 -8.68 -21.62 -20.63
N ARG A 188 -9.73 -21.58 -19.78
CA ARG A 188 -9.86 -20.54 -18.74
C ARG A 188 -8.68 -20.55 -17.76
N LYS A 189 -8.21 -21.73 -17.34
CA LYS A 189 -7.09 -21.88 -16.40
C LYS A 189 -5.73 -21.52 -17.02
N MET A 190 -5.54 -21.77 -18.32
CA MET A 190 -4.39 -21.29 -19.09
C MET A 190 -4.41 -19.76 -19.26
N MET A 191 -5.59 -19.19 -19.50
CA MET A 191 -5.77 -17.74 -19.63
C MET A 191 -5.58 -17.03 -18.28
N GLU A 192 -6.10 -17.59 -17.17
CA GLU A 192 -5.87 -17.12 -15.80
C GLU A 192 -4.42 -17.29 -15.31
N GLY A 193 -3.68 -18.27 -15.84
CA GLY A 193 -2.25 -18.45 -15.55
C GLY A 193 -1.33 -17.44 -16.23
N SER A 194 -1.80 -16.84 -17.34
CA SER A 194 -1.09 -15.82 -18.12
C SER A 194 -1.43 -14.38 -17.69
N MET A 195 -2.53 -14.18 -16.96
CA MET A 195 -2.88 -12.87 -16.42
C MET A 195 -2.02 -12.56 -15.19
N GLY A 196 -1.13 -11.57 -15.34
CA GLY A 196 -0.33 -11.08 -14.22
C GLY A 196 -1.20 -10.61 -13.05
N LYS A 197 -0.63 -10.74 -11.84
CA LYS A 197 -1.26 -10.33 -10.59
C LYS A 197 -0.51 -9.15 -10.00
N CYS A 198 -1.22 -8.22 -9.39
CA CYS A 198 -0.59 -7.09 -8.72
C CYS A 198 0.46 -7.57 -7.69
N PRO A 199 1.71 -7.09 -7.76
CA PRO A 199 2.76 -7.50 -6.84
C PRO A 199 2.48 -7.08 -5.39
N VAL A 200 1.58 -6.10 -5.19
CA VAL A 200 1.19 -5.61 -3.87
C VAL A 200 0.03 -6.42 -3.28
N CYS A 201 -1.12 -6.45 -3.96
CA CYS A 201 -2.35 -7.04 -3.41
C CYS A 201 -2.77 -8.37 -4.06
N ARG A 202 -2.00 -8.87 -5.04
CA ARG A 202 -2.26 -10.11 -5.78
C ARG A 202 -3.60 -10.14 -6.53
N LYS A 203 -4.29 -9.01 -6.66
CA LYS A 203 -5.48 -8.87 -7.50
C LYS A 203 -5.10 -9.11 -8.96
N ILE A 204 -5.95 -9.82 -9.68
CA ILE A 204 -5.75 -10.14 -11.10
C ILE A 204 -5.90 -8.84 -11.91
N PHE A 205 -5.04 -8.67 -12.90
CA PHE A 205 -5.11 -7.53 -13.82
C PHE A 205 -6.40 -7.57 -14.64
N LEU A 206 -7.01 -6.40 -14.82
CA LEU A 206 -8.10 -6.24 -15.78
C LEU A 206 -7.54 -6.14 -17.21
N ALA A 207 -8.37 -6.35 -18.22
CA ALA A 207 -7.96 -6.17 -19.62
C ALA A 207 -7.34 -4.78 -19.86
N LYS A 208 -7.95 -3.74 -19.28
CA LYS A 208 -7.44 -2.36 -19.30
C LYS A 208 -6.06 -2.20 -18.65
N ASP A 209 -5.77 -2.98 -17.60
CA ASP A 209 -4.45 -2.95 -16.95
C ASP A 209 -3.39 -3.54 -17.89
N ILE A 210 -3.74 -4.63 -18.56
CA ILE A 210 -2.84 -5.32 -19.49
C ILE A 210 -2.58 -4.42 -20.71
N GLU A 211 -3.62 -3.81 -21.29
CA GLU A 211 -3.48 -2.84 -22.39
C GLU A 211 -2.57 -1.68 -21.99
N HIS A 212 -2.80 -1.07 -20.82
CA HIS A 212 -1.97 0.03 -20.33
C HIS A 212 -0.51 -0.39 -20.14
N VAL A 213 -0.25 -1.58 -19.59
CA VAL A 213 1.11 -2.13 -19.48
C VAL A 213 1.73 -2.36 -20.86
N LEU A 214 1.00 -2.96 -21.80
CA LEU A 214 1.50 -3.25 -23.15
C LEU A 214 1.80 -1.99 -23.96
N ASP A 215 0.95 -0.96 -23.86
CA ASP A 215 1.18 0.34 -24.50
C ASP A 215 2.46 0.99 -23.98
N LEU A 216 2.69 0.88 -22.66
CA LEU A 216 3.91 1.35 -22.02
C LEU A 216 5.14 0.55 -22.46
N VAL A 217 5.06 -0.79 -22.51
CA VAL A 217 6.14 -1.64 -23.03
C VAL A 217 6.45 -1.31 -24.50
N GLY A 218 5.42 -1.14 -25.33
CA GLY A 218 5.56 -0.80 -26.75
C GLY A 218 6.20 0.57 -26.96
N THR A 219 5.90 1.53 -26.09
CA THR A 219 6.50 2.87 -26.11
C THR A 219 7.94 2.87 -25.57
N SER A 220 8.22 2.06 -24.54
CA SER A 220 9.57 1.90 -23.97
C SER A 220 10.56 1.21 -24.90
N GLY A 221 10.10 0.51 -25.95
CA GLY A 221 10.98 0.05 -27.04
C GLY A 221 11.64 1.19 -27.84
N ASN A 222 11.17 2.44 -27.69
CA ASN A 222 11.71 3.65 -28.32
C ASN A 222 12.33 4.65 -27.33
N LEU A 223 12.11 4.47 -26.02
CA LEU A 223 12.77 5.26 -24.99
C LEU A 223 14.01 4.49 -24.58
N ASP A 224 15.15 4.85 -25.17
CA ASP A 224 16.46 4.63 -24.56
C ASP A 224 16.46 5.38 -23.21
N CYS A 225 15.83 4.78 -22.21
CA CYS A 225 16.09 5.08 -20.82
C CYS A 225 17.55 4.73 -20.68
N ALA A 226 18.40 5.77 -20.69
CA ALA A 226 19.83 5.65 -20.50
C ALA A 226 20.02 4.62 -19.41
N GLU A 227 20.48 3.44 -19.80
CA GLU A 227 20.79 2.39 -18.87
C GLU A 227 21.78 3.07 -17.94
N THR A 228 21.32 3.42 -16.74
CA THR A 228 22.20 3.26 -15.61
C THR A 228 22.40 1.77 -15.62
N GLU A 229 23.40 1.35 -16.40
CA GLU A 229 24.00 0.03 -16.34
C GLU A 229 24.11 -0.19 -14.84
N ILE A 230 23.21 -1.01 -14.31
CA ILE A 230 23.41 -1.54 -12.98
C ILE A 230 24.63 -2.39 -13.23
N ASP A 231 25.80 -1.78 -13.00
CA ASP A 231 27.10 -2.35 -13.30
C ASP A 231 27.03 -3.82 -12.87
N GLY A 232 27.07 -4.72 -13.86
CA GLY A 232 27.09 -6.15 -13.59
C GLY A 232 28.22 -6.52 -12.63
N GLY A 233 29.24 -5.64 -12.54
CA GLY A 233 30.30 -5.64 -11.55
C GLY A 233 29.85 -5.49 -10.10
N PHE A 234 28.73 -4.83 -9.77
CA PHE A 234 28.24 -4.75 -8.38
C PHE A 234 27.72 -6.10 -7.88
N LEU A 235 26.94 -6.81 -8.72
CA LEU A 235 26.42 -8.15 -8.42
C LEU A 235 27.50 -9.25 -8.43
N GLN A 236 28.65 -8.95 -9.05
CA GLN A 236 29.85 -9.79 -9.12
C GLN A 236 30.97 -9.30 -8.21
N SER A 237 30.73 -8.26 -7.41
CA SER A 237 31.74 -7.74 -6.49
C SER A 237 32.17 -8.82 -5.52
N GLU A 238 33.45 -8.80 -5.11
CA GLU A 238 33.98 -9.77 -4.14
C GLU A 238 33.18 -9.74 -2.84
N ALA A 239 32.73 -8.55 -2.42
CA ALA A 239 31.86 -8.36 -1.25
C ALA A 239 30.49 -9.06 -1.40
N GLU A 240 29.86 -8.98 -2.57
CA GLU A 240 28.58 -9.63 -2.85
C GLU A 240 28.73 -11.15 -2.97
N THR A 241 29.83 -11.61 -3.55
CA THR A 241 30.17 -13.04 -3.63
C THR A 241 30.41 -13.63 -2.23
N ILE A 242 31.15 -12.93 -1.37
CA ILE A 242 31.34 -13.31 0.03
C ILE A 242 30.00 -13.33 0.79
N ARG A 243 29.12 -12.34 0.55
CA ARG A 243 27.78 -12.31 1.16
C ARG A 243 26.96 -13.53 0.76
N LYS A 244 26.94 -13.90 -0.53
CA LYS A 244 26.26 -15.10 -1.04
C LYS A 244 26.82 -16.37 -0.40
N GLN A 245 28.14 -16.55 -0.40
CA GLN A 245 28.79 -17.71 0.23
C GLN A 245 28.45 -17.85 1.72
N LYS A 246 28.40 -16.73 2.48
CA LYS A 246 27.98 -16.75 3.89
C LYS A 246 26.55 -17.21 4.06
N ILE A 247 25.63 -16.72 3.22
CA ILE A 247 24.23 -17.12 3.25
C ILE A 247 24.09 -18.60 2.88
N ASP A 248 24.81 -19.08 1.86
CA ASP A 248 24.80 -20.48 1.45
C ASP A 248 25.34 -21.40 2.56
N ALA A 249 26.38 -20.97 3.28
CA ALA A 249 26.92 -21.70 4.42
C ALA A 249 25.89 -21.78 5.56
N ILE A 250 25.21 -20.69 5.87
CA ILE A 250 24.13 -20.66 6.88
C ILE A 250 22.97 -21.56 6.44
N LEU A 251 22.58 -21.52 5.16
CA LEU A 251 21.52 -22.36 4.61
C LEU A 251 21.87 -23.85 4.76
N LYS A 252 23.11 -24.25 4.44
CA LYS A 252 23.57 -25.64 4.64
C LYS A 252 23.54 -26.07 6.10
N ILE A 253 24.00 -25.20 7.01
CA ILE A 253 23.94 -25.48 8.46
C ILE A 253 22.48 -25.65 8.91
N GLN A 254 21.56 -24.83 8.39
CA GLN A 254 20.13 -24.98 8.70
C GLN A 254 19.54 -26.26 8.12
N GLN A 255 19.97 -26.69 6.92
CA GLN A 255 19.57 -27.96 6.30
C GLN A 255 20.06 -29.15 7.12
N GLU A 256 21.33 -29.15 7.53
CA GLU A 256 21.93 -30.20 8.37
C GLU A 256 21.26 -30.31 9.74
N ASN A 257 20.83 -29.19 10.31
CA ASN A 257 20.15 -29.14 11.60
C ASN A 257 18.63 -29.39 11.53
N ASN A 258 18.08 -29.77 10.36
CA ASN A 258 16.63 -29.88 10.11
C ASN A 258 15.84 -28.61 10.53
N GLY A 259 16.48 -27.45 10.44
CA GLY A 259 15.93 -26.16 10.88
C GLY A 259 15.15 -25.42 9.80
N LEU A 260 15.08 -25.94 8.57
CA LEU A 260 14.23 -25.38 7.53
C LEU A 260 12.78 -25.83 7.70
N ILE A 261 11.86 -24.88 7.52
CA ILE A 261 10.44 -25.18 7.37
C ILE A 261 10.25 -25.76 5.97
N GLU A 262 10.41 -27.08 5.86
CA GLU A 262 10.04 -27.80 4.65
C GLU A 262 8.51 -27.78 4.50
N PRO A 263 7.98 -27.58 3.28
CA PRO A 263 6.56 -27.80 3.04
C PRO A 263 6.24 -29.24 3.45
N LYS A 264 5.21 -29.44 4.29
CA LYS A 264 4.78 -30.77 4.72
C LYS A 264 4.62 -31.65 3.49
N LYS A 265 5.42 -32.71 3.39
CA LYS A 265 5.17 -33.79 2.43
C LYS A 265 3.74 -34.25 2.67
N ASN A 266 2.91 -34.31 1.62
CA ASN A 266 1.56 -34.82 1.71
C ASN A 266 1.65 -36.27 2.21
N GLU A 267 1.47 -36.48 3.52
CA GLU A 267 1.27 -37.80 4.09
C GLU A 267 -0.08 -38.28 3.56
N VAL A 268 -0.03 -39.16 2.56
CA VAL A 268 -1.21 -39.87 2.08
C VAL A 268 -1.64 -40.81 3.20
N LEU A 269 -2.56 -40.33 4.05
CA LEU A 269 -3.20 -41.15 5.07
C LEU A 269 -4.06 -42.20 4.36
N LEU A 270 -3.57 -43.43 4.31
CA LEU A 270 -4.36 -44.58 3.87
C LEU A 270 -5.35 -44.97 4.99
N PRO A 271 -6.60 -45.36 4.66
CA PRO A 271 -7.57 -45.78 5.67
C PRO A 271 -7.04 -46.94 6.52
N GLY A 272 -6.94 -46.73 7.84
CA GLY A 272 -6.49 -47.73 8.82
C GLY A 272 -5.20 -47.41 9.58
N MET A 273 -4.53 -46.29 9.30
CA MET A 273 -3.37 -45.84 10.08
C MET A 273 -3.81 -44.99 11.28
N PHE A 274 -3.49 -45.44 12.49
CA PHE A 274 -3.59 -44.62 13.71
C PHE A 274 -2.23 -43.96 13.98
N LEU A 275 -2.24 -42.65 14.23
CA LEU A 275 -1.06 -41.91 14.70
C LEU A 275 -0.65 -42.46 16.07
N PRO A 276 0.62 -42.79 16.33
CA PRO A 276 1.06 -43.18 17.65
C PRO A 276 0.88 -41.99 18.61
N GLN A 277 0.21 -42.25 19.72
CA GLN A 277 -0.05 -41.27 20.78
C GLN A 277 1.30 -40.83 21.39
N PRO A 278 1.52 -39.52 21.62
CA PRO A 278 2.77 -39.06 22.23
C PRO A 278 2.93 -39.70 23.62
N VAL A 279 4.01 -40.45 23.81
CA VAL A 279 4.38 -41.01 25.11
C VAL A 279 4.70 -39.86 26.05
N GLY A 280 3.98 -39.79 27.17
CA GLY A 280 4.18 -38.79 28.21
C GLY A 280 5.61 -38.77 28.74
N LEU A 281 6.12 -37.57 28.96
CA LEU A 281 7.38 -37.31 29.67
C LEU A 281 7.42 -38.10 30.99
N PRO A 282 8.50 -38.82 31.30
CA PRO A 282 8.66 -39.43 32.61
C PRO A 282 9.01 -38.35 33.65
N SER A 283 8.15 -38.23 34.66
CA SER A 283 8.49 -37.64 35.95
C SER A 283 9.15 -38.71 36.82
N THR A 284 10.33 -38.43 37.37
CA THR A 284 10.83 -39.08 38.59
C THR A 284 11.59 -38.08 39.45
N GLU A 285 10.95 -37.78 40.58
CA GLU A 285 11.42 -37.30 41.90
C GLU A 285 12.61 -38.15 42.41
N SER A 286 13.42 -37.89 43.44
CA SER A 286 13.74 -36.78 44.37
C SER A 286 14.82 -37.32 45.34
N GLU A 287 15.81 -36.52 45.73
CA GLU A 287 16.48 -36.54 47.05
C GLU A 287 16.91 -35.08 47.29
N GLY A 288 16.58 -34.33 48.34
CA GLY A 288 16.08 -34.61 49.68
C GLY A 288 17.00 -33.90 50.67
N VAL A 289 16.63 -32.74 51.23
CA VAL A 289 17.01 -32.27 52.58
C VAL A 289 16.00 -31.23 53.08
N SER A 290 15.51 -31.49 54.28
CA SER A 290 14.51 -30.81 55.11
C SER A 290 14.92 -29.43 55.64
N SER A 291 13.94 -28.55 55.89
CA SER A 291 13.67 -27.99 57.24
C SER A 291 12.46 -27.03 57.30
N ALA A 292 11.51 -27.40 58.19
CA ALA A 292 10.69 -26.56 59.09
C ALA A 292 9.75 -25.48 58.48
N SER A 293 8.42 -25.72 58.47
CA SER A 293 7.43 -25.27 59.49
C SER A 293 6.92 -23.83 59.22
N GLN A 294 5.64 -23.46 59.07
CA GLN A 294 4.43 -23.79 59.85
C GLN A 294 3.16 -23.34 59.07
N SER A 295 2.06 -24.04 59.37
CA SER A 295 0.65 -23.79 59.05
C SER A 295 0.06 -22.48 59.60
N LYS A 296 -0.95 -21.88 58.91
CA LYS A 296 -2.33 -21.74 59.43
C LYS A 296 -3.32 -21.07 58.47
N ASP A 297 -4.57 -21.46 58.71
CA ASP A 297 -5.82 -21.33 57.96
C ASP A 297 -6.54 -19.95 57.94
N ARG A 298 -7.45 -19.86 56.94
CA ARG A 298 -8.87 -19.40 56.97
C ARG A 298 -9.29 -17.93 56.67
N ALA A 299 -10.11 -17.86 55.61
CA ALA A 299 -11.51 -17.35 55.51
C ALA A 299 -11.85 -15.84 55.39
N ALA A 300 -12.28 -15.48 54.16
CA ALA A 300 -13.44 -14.68 53.71
C ALA A 300 -14.09 -13.58 54.59
N LYS A 301 -14.25 -12.35 54.02
CA LYS A 301 -15.54 -11.76 53.54
C LYS A 301 -15.43 -10.30 53.02
N SER A 302 -16.15 -10.06 51.91
CA SER A 302 -16.91 -8.90 51.38
C SER A 302 -16.61 -7.41 51.71
N ASP A 303 -16.48 -6.61 50.63
CA ASP A 303 -17.32 -5.45 50.20
C ASP A 303 -16.62 -4.11 49.84
N ALA A 304 -17.05 -3.60 48.66
CA ALA A 304 -17.12 -2.22 48.15
C ALA A 304 -15.87 -1.41 47.70
N ASN A 305 -15.86 -1.14 46.38
CA ASN A 305 -15.15 -0.21 45.46
C ASN A 305 -14.94 1.27 45.92
N PRO A 306 -14.33 2.16 45.09
CA PRO A 306 -13.14 2.02 44.22
C PRO A 306 -12.19 3.24 44.32
N GLU A 307 -10.88 3.11 44.09
CA GLU A 307 -10.06 4.24 43.58
C GLU A 307 -8.68 3.83 43.05
N SER A 308 -8.43 4.23 41.79
CA SER A 308 -7.17 4.65 41.18
C SER A 308 -5.86 3.86 41.44
N SER A 309 -5.44 3.03 40.47
CA SER A 309 -4.05 3.04 39.98
C SER A 309 -3.82 2.21 38.71
N SER A 310 -3.61 2.92 37.60
CA SER A 310 -2.45 2.80 36.70
C SER A 310 -1.87 1.40 36.44
N ASN A 311 -2.50 0.61 35.55
CA ASN A 311 -1.85 -0.53 34.92
C ASN A 311 -1.25 -0.16 33.56
N ARG A 312 0.06 0.08 33.56
CA ARG A 312 0.91 0.15 32.36
C ARG A 312 0.91 -1.20 31.65
N ARG A 313 0.24 -1.30 30.50
CA ARG A 313 0.50 -2.37 29.52
C ARG A 313 1.47 -1.86 28.45
N ARG A 314 2.47 -2.71 28.21
CA ARG A 314 3.66 -2.48 27.40
C ARG A 314 3.29 -2.27 25.92
N SER A 315 3.54 -1.07 25.41
CA SER A 315 3.64 -0.84 23.96
C SER A 315 4.80 -1.64 23.39
N ARG A 316 4.51 -2.47 22.39
CA ARG A 316 5.50 -3.01 21.46
C ARG A 316 5.99 -1.85 20.59
N LYS A 317 7.27 -1.53 20.68
CA LYS A 317 7.95 -0.55 19.83
C LYS A 317 8.10 -1.13 18.41
N PRO A 318 7.88 -0.33 17.34
CA PRO A 318 8.33 -0.69 16.01
C PRO A 318 9.85 -0.53 15.90
N ASN A 319 10.46 -1.45 15.16
CA ASN A 319 11.89 -1.60 15.00
C ASN A 319 12.41 -0.58 13.96
N ASN A 320 12.98 0.54 14.43
CA ASN A 320 13.62 1.53 13.57
C ASN A 320 14.99 1.01 13.11
N TYR A 321 15.11 0.67 11.83
CA TYR A 321 16.41 0.49 11.19
C TYR A 321 17.02 1.87 10.88
N HIS A 322 18.22 2.10 11.40
CA HIS A 322 18.99 3.32 11.23
C HIS A 322 19.35 3.59 9.77
N ARG A 323 18.77 4.66 9.20
CA ARG A 323 19.25 5.33 7.98
C ARG A 323 20.48 6.18 8.34
N LYS A 324 21.67 5.76 7.91
CA LYS A 324 22.88 6.61 7.98
C LYS A 324 22.72 7.74 6.96
N GLN A 325 22.54 8.96 7.44
CA GLN A 325 22.60 10.18 6.63
C GLN A 325 24.02 10.37 6.12
N ARG A 326 24.16 10.50 4.80
CA ARG A 326 25.40 10.88 4.11
C ARG A 326 25.41 12.42 4.08
N THR A 327 26.38 13.04 4.73
CA THR A 327 26.55 14.50 4.74
C THR A 327 27.10 15.00 3.39
N PRO A 328 26.62 16.13 2.85
CA PRO A 328 27.19 16.74 1.64
C PRO A 328 28.51 17.45 1.96
N ASN A 329 29.55 17.16 1.17
CA ASN A 329 30.87 17.75 1.33
C ASN A 329 30.92 19.15 0.70
N THR A 330 30.91 20.22 1.50
CA THR A 330 31.10 21.59 1.02
C THR A 330 32.58 21.94 0.99
N ASN A 331 33.13 22.08 -0.22
CA ASN A 331 34.52 22.49 -0.45
C ASN A 331 34.65 24.00 -0.17
N LYS A 332 35.17 24.38 1.02
CA LYS A 332 35.51 25.77 1.37
C LYS A 332 37.01 25.99 1.13
N GLN A 333 37.34 26.83 0.16
CA GLN A 333 38.69 27.37 -0.02
C GLN A 333 38.99 28.35 1.13
N GLU A 334 39.95 28.00 1.98
CA GLU A 334 40.52 28.89 3.00
C GLU A 334 41.41 29.95 2.35
N ARG A 335 41.02 31.23 2.48
CA ARG A 335 41.92 32.37 2.26
C ARG A 335 42.50 32.79 3.61
N GLN A 336 43.75 32.42 3.88
CA GLN A 336 44.48 32.88 5.06
C GLN A 336 44.86 34.36 4.93
N TRP A 337 44.57 35.11 5.98
CA TRP A 337 44.97 36.50 6.17
C TRP A 337 46.34 36.57 6.83
N ILE A 338 47.30 37.29 6.24
CA ILE A 338 48.54 37.70 6.91
C ILE A 338 48.68 39.22 6.72
N ARG A 339 48.72 39.95 7.84
CA ARG A 339 49.12 41.37 7.94
C ARG A 339 50.29 41.39 8.93
N LYS A 340 51.52 41.49 8.43
CA LYS A 340 52.36 42.68 8.17
C LYS A 340 53.15 43.07 9.41
N ASP A 341 54.48 43.13 9.28
CA ASP A 341 55.25 44.27 9.77
C ASP A 341 56.59 44.40 9.03
N ASN A 342 57.00 45.67 8.90
CA ASN A 342 58.10 46.21 8.11
C ASN A 342 59.47 45.96 8.78
N VAL A 343 60.57 46.04 8.01
CA VAL A 343 61.74 46.90 8.28
C VAL A 343 62.71 46.84 7.07
N SER A 344 63.34 47.99 6.87
CA SER A 344 64.17 48.54 5.81
C SER A 344 65.53 47.88 5.53
N ASP A 345 66.20 48.47 4.52
CA ASP A 345 67.62 48.44 4.16
C ASP A 345 68.05 47.19 3.38
N ASN A 346 68.62 47.27 2.18
CA ASN A 346 69.55 48.25 1.60
C ASN A 346 69.55 48.10 0.06
#